data_AF-U2V9C7-F1
#
_entry.id   AF-U2V9C7-F1
#
_cell.length_a   1.000
_cell.length_b   1.000
_cell.length_c   1.000
_cell.angle_alpha   90.00
_cell.angle_beta   90.00
_cell.angle_gamma   90.00
#
_symmetry.space_group_name_H-M   'P 1'
#
loop_
_entity.id
_entity.type
_entity.pdbx_description
1 polymer ?
#
loop_
_entity_poly.entity_id
_entity_poly.type
_entity_poly.pdbx_seq_one_letter_code
_entity_poly.pdbx_strand_id
1 'polypeptide(L)'
;MVIHDINQDKQETIVLIHPMNFSGQLMIESMAKKLENEYRYIVPDLSGHGKAKDNPYISTTEEAAALACYLKEHDLFKNCSLKELAFLKTQDLSQKCWGVYF
;
A
#
# COMPACT_ATOMS: atom_id res chain seq x y z
N MET A 1 -7.04 3.02 8.48
CA MET A 1 -6.68 2.49 7.15
C MET A 1 -7.93 2.34 6.26
N VAL A 2 -7.78 2.52 4.95
CA VAL A 2 -8.78 2.15 3.92
C VAL A 2 -8.08 1.27 2.90
N ILE A 3 -8.63 0.10 2.56
CA ILE A 3 -7.97 -0.85 1.65
C ILE A 3 -8.61 -0.80 0.26
N HIS A 4 -7.76 -0.63 -0.75
CA HIS A 4 -8.14 -0.80 -2.15
C HIS A 4 -7.72 -2.20 -2.60
N ASP A 5 -8.67 -3.00 -3.07
CA ASP A 5 -8.48 -4.39 -3.47
C ASP A 5 -8.84 -4.55 -4.95
N ILE A 6 -7.84 -4.84 -5.76
CA ILE A 6 -7.90 -4.77 -7.22
C ILE A 6 -7.60 -6.15 -7.80
N ASN A 7 -8.32 -6.52 -8.87
CA ASN A 7 -8.22 -7.82 -9.55
C ASN A 7 -8.52 -9.00 -8.61
N GLN A 8 -9.68 -8.94 -7.93
CA GLN A 8 -10.10 -9.95 -6.95
C GLN A 8 -10.24 -11.38 -7.50
N ASP A 9 -10.34 -11.53 -8.83
CA ASP A 9 -10.40 -12.81 -9.53
C ASP A 9 -9.04 -13.53 -9.62
N LYS A 10 -7.92 -12.86 -9.28
CA LYS A 10 -6.58 -13.45 -9.34
C LYS A 10 -6.22 -14.20 -8.06
N GLN A 11 -5.50 -15.30 -8.21
CA GLN A 11 -5.08 -16.15 -7.10
C GLN A 11 -3.86 -15.60 -6.34
N GLU A 12 -2.87 -15.10 -7.05
CA GLU A 12 -1.64 -14.58 -6.45
C GLU A 12 -1.85 -13.13 -6.00
N THR A 13 -1.58 -12.88 -4.71
CA THR A 13 -1.85 -11.60 -4.06
C THR A 13 -0.55 -10.86 -3.75
N ILE A 14 -0.49 -9.59 -4.12
CA ILE A 14 0.61 -8.68 -3.81
C ILE A 14 0.09 -7.54 -2.93
N VAL A 15 0.71 -7.35 -1.77
CA VAL A 15 0.46 -6.17 -0.93
C VAL A 15 1.45 -5.07 -1.30
N LEU A 16 0.94 -3.88 -1.60
CA LEU A 16 1.73 -2.69 -1.95
C LEU A 16 1.57 -1.61 -0.88
N ILE A 17 2.62 -1.34 -0.10
CA ILE A 17 2.62 -0.29 0.92
C ILE A 17 3.29 0.96 0.36
N HIS A 18 2.62 2.11 0.47
CA HIS A 18 3.13 3.39 -0.03
C HIS A 18 4.07 4.07 1.00
N PRO A 19 5.01 4.92 0.55
CA PRO A 19 5.83 5.75 1.44
C PRO A 19 5.02 6.90 2.06
N MET A 20 5.64 7.61 3.01
CA MET A 20 5.06 8.82 3.62
C MET A 20 4.73 9.88 2.56
N ASN A 21 3.63 10.61 2.75
CA ASN A 21 3.11 11.64 1.84
C ASN A 21 2.67 11.12 0.46
N PHE A 22 2.34 9.83 0.38
CA PHE A 22 1.71 9.20 -0.77
C PHE A 22 0.39 8.55 -0.34
N SER A 23 -0.33 7.93 -1.27
CA SER A 23 -1.53 7.14 -0.96
C SER A 23 -1.58 5.89 -1.82
N GLY A 24 -2.34 4.89 -1.37
CA GLY A 24 -2.63 3.70 -2.14
C GLY A 24 -3.31 4.04 -3.46
N GLN A 25 -4.29 4.96 -3.43
CA GLN A 25 -4.96 5.45 -4.64
C GLN A 25 -3.96 6.03 -5.66
N LEU A 26 -3.01 6.86 -5.22
CA LEU A 26 -1.98 7.40 -6.11
C LEU A 26 -1.01 6.33 -6.65
N MET A 27 -0.75 5.25 -5.90
CA MET A 27 0.05 4.13 -6.41
C MET A 27 -0.68 3.40 -7.52
N ILE A 28 -1.97 3.18 -7.34
CA ILE A 28 -2.82 2.55 -8.35
C ILE A 28 -2.81 3.37 -9.63
N GLU A 29 -3.02 4.68 -9.54
CA GLU A 29 -3.03 5.58 -10.70
C GLU A 29 -1.68 5.66 -11.41
N SER A 30 -0.58 5.81 -10.65
CA SER A 30 0.77 5.93 -11.21
C SER A 30 1.28 4.63 -11.81
N MET A 31 0.82 3.48 -11.31
CA MET A 31 1.22 2.16 -11.78
C MET A 31 0.15 1.47 -12.60
N ALA A 32 -1.00 2.07 -12.91
CA ALA A 32 -2.12 1.42 -13.59
C ALA A 32 -1.72 0.70 -14.89
N LYS A 33 -0.75 1.26 -15.64
CA LYS A 33 -0.22 0.63 -16.87
C LYS A 33 0.75 -0.54 -16.62
N LYS A 34 1.32 -0.63 -15.42
CA LYS A 34 2.31 -1.65 -14.99
C LYS A 34 1.69 -2.70 -14.06
N LEU A 35 0.59 -2.38 -13.38
CA LEU A 35 -0.26 -3.29 -12.63
C LEU A 35 -1.17 -4.02 -13.62
N GLU A 36 -0.55 -4.69 -14.61
CA GLU A 36 -1.31 -5.56 -15.52
C GLU A 36 -2.14 -6.56 -14.71
N ASN A 37 -3.17 -7.13 -15.35
CA ASN A 37 -4.17 -7.98 -14.70
C ASN A 37 -3.63 -9.38 -14.35
N GLU A 38 -2.39 -9.46 -13.87
CA GLU A 38 -1.67 -10.69 -13.52
C GLU A 38 -1.93 -11.08 -12.05
N TYR A 39 -1.94 -10.11 -11.15
CA TYR A 39 -2.04 -10.32 -9.70
C TYR A 39 -3.23 -9.60 -9.10
N ARG A 40 -3.67 -10.10 -7.95
CA ARG A 40 -4.56 -9.37 -7.04
C ARG A 40 -3.71 -8.40 -6.23
N TYR A 41 -4.11 -7.14 -6.15
CA TYR A 41 -3.35 -6.12 -5.45
C TYR A 41 -4.12 -5.62 -4.25
N ILE A 42 -3.50 -5.70 -3.07
CA ILE A 42 -3.98 -5.09 -1.83
C ILE A 42 -3.17 -3.82 -1.60
N VAL A 43 -3.81 -2.67 -1.74
CA VAL A 43 -3.16 -1.36 -1.69
C VAL A 43 -3.82 -0.51 -0.60
N PRO A 44 -3.30 -0.53 0.64
CA PRO A 44 -3.87 0.28 1.72
C PRO A 44 -3.54 1.78 1.56
N ASP A 45 -4.52 2.63 1.83
CA ASP A 45 -4.30 3.98 2.34
C ASP A 45 -4.07 3.88 3.86
N LEU A 46 -2.82 4.14 4.29
CA LEU A 46 -2.47 4.21 5.71
C LEU A 46 -3.19 5.39 6.37
N SER A 47 -3.46 5.29 7.68
CA SER A 47 -4.13 6.39 8.40
C SER A 47 -3.41 7.74 8.23
N GLY A 48 -4.18 8.82 8.07
CA GLY A 48 -3.67 10.13 7.71
C GLY A 48 -3.40 10.35 6.22
N HIS A 49 -3.60 9.34 5.35
CA HIS A 49 -3.33 9.44 3.90
C HIS A 49 -4.53 9.02 3.05
N GLY A 50 -4.62 9.54 1.82
CA GLY A 50 -5.63 9.14 0.83
C GLY A 50 -7.07 9.27 1.35
N LYS A 51 -7.86 8.21 1.19
CA LYS A 51 -9.22 8.11 1.74
C LYS A 51 -9.25 7.89 3.26
N ALA A 52 -8.11 7.53 3.86
CA ALA A 52 -7.94 7.41 5.30
C ALA A 52 -7.40 8.69 5.96
N LYS A 53 -7.42 9.85 5.27
CA LYS A 53 -6.88 11.13 5.76
C LYS A 53 -7.45 11.58 7.11
N ASP A 54 -8.72 11.26 7.37
CA ASP A 54 -9.42 11.65 8.60
C ASP A 54 -9.26 10.61 9.72
N ASN A 55 -8.62 9.46 9.44
CA ASN A 55 -8.31 8.45 10.45
C ASN A 55 -7.00 8.84 11.16
N PRO A 56 -7.00 8.95 12.49
CA PRO A 56 -5.77 9.22 13.24
C PRO A 56 -4.83 8.02 13.16
N TYR A 57 -3.56 8.27 12.89
CA TYR A 57 -2.51 7.28 13.07
C TYR A 57 -2.27 7.04 14.57
N ILE A 58 -2.26 5.77 14.98
CA ILE A 58 -2.03 5.36 16.38
C ILE A 58 -0.61 4.80 16.53
N SER A 59 -0.34 3.67 15.87
CA SER A 59 1.01 3.12 15.72
C SER A 59 1.11 2.20 14.51
N THR A 60 2.34 1.83 14.16
CA THR A 60 2.63 0.84 13.12
C THR A 60 2.05 -0.52 13.46
N THR A 61 1.95 -0.88 14.75
CA THR A 61 1.38 -2.15 15.19
C THR A 61 -0.10 -2.22 14.87
N GLU A 62 -0.86 -1.14 15.10
CA GLU A 62 -2.29 -1.12 14.76
C GLU A 62 -2.53 -1.10 13.25
N GLU A 63 -1.70 -0.40 12.47
CA GLU A 63 -1.80 -0.46 10.99
C GLU A 63 -1.51 -1.88 10.47
N ALA A 64 -0.46 -2.54 10.98
CA ALA A 64 -0.13 -3.91 10.63
C ALA A 64 -1.24 -4.89 11.05
N ALA A 65 -1.83 -4.70 12.24
CA ALA A 65 -2.94 -5.52 12.73
C ALA A 65 -4.20 -5.33 11.86
N ALA A 66 -4.54 -4.11 11.48
CA ALA A 66 -5.68 -3.83 10.60
C ALA A 66 -5.50 -4.50 9.23
N LEU A 67 -4.30 -4.40 8.64
CA LEU A 67 -3.98 -5.09 7.39
C LEU A 67 -4.03 -6.62 7.55
N ALA A 68 -3.49 -7.15 8.65
CA ALA A 68 -3.51 -8.58 8.94
C ALA A 68 -4.95 -9.10 9.12
N CYS A 69 -5.82 -8.36 9.82
CA CYS A 69 -7.24 -8.68 9.95
C CYS A 69 -7.91 -8.77 8.57
N TYR A 70 -7.68 -7.78 7.71
CA TYR A 70 -8.21 -7.80 6.35
C TYR A 70 -7.73 -9.02 5.56
N LEU A 71 -6.41 -9.29 5.54
CA LEU A 71 -5.88 -10.47 4.85
C LEU A 71 -6.44 -11.78 5.40
N LYS A 72 -6.80 -11.84 6.69
CA LYS A 72 -7.45 -13.00 7.32
C LYS A 72 -8.87 -13.19 6.83
N GLU A 73 -9.68 -12.14 6.92
CA GLU A 73 -11.11 -12.15 6.61
C GLU A 73 -11.38 -12.47 5.15
N HIS A 74 -10.40 -12.21 4.29
CA HIS A 74 -10.44 -12.48 2.86
C HIS A 74 -9.66 -13.74 2.43
N ASP A 75 -9.18 -14.57 3.37
CA ASP A 75 -8.41 -15.81 3.13
C ASP A 75 -7.13 -15.63 2.28
N LEU A 76 -6.50 -14.46 2.33
CA LEU A 76 -5.39 -14.08 1.46
C LEU A 76 -4.01 -14.50 1.98
N PHE A 77 -3.88 -14.84 3.26
CA PHE A 77 -2.57 -15.18 3.86
C PHE A 77 -1.83 -16.34 3.18
N LYS A 78 -2.56 -17.28 2.57
CA LYS A 78 -1.96 -18.45 1.94
C LYS A 78 -1.22 -18.11 0.64
N ASN A 79 -1.60 -17.01 -0.03
CA ASN A 79 -1.14 -16.65 -1.37
C ASN A 79 -0.60 -15.21 -1.44
N CYS A 80 -0.18 -14.65 -0.31
CA CYS A 80 0.23 -13.25 -0.20
C CYS A 80 1.77 -13.11 -0.22
N SER A 81 2.28 -12.33 -1.17
CA SER A 81 3.66 -11.85 -1.19
C SER A 81 3.69 -10.35 -0.86
N LEU A 82 4.48 -9.97 0.14
CA LEU A 82 4.69 -8.55 0.46
C LEU A 82 5.75 -7.99 -0.47
N LYS A 83 5.41 -6.97 -1.26
CA LYS A 83 6.39 -6.23 -2.05
C LYS A 83 6.43 -4.79 -1.54
N GLU A 84 7.51 -4.46 -0.87
CA GLU A 84 7.87 -3.06 -0.66
C GLU A 84 8.22 -2.46 -2.02
N LEU A 85 7.47 -1.46 -2.45
CA LEU A 85 7.82 -0.68 -3.62
C LEU A 85 9.04 0.17 -3.28
N ALA A 86 10.24 -0.32 -3.62
CA ALA A 86 11.48 0.45 -3.68
C ALA A 86 11.47 1.51 -4.82
N PHE A 87 10.29 2.06 -5.16
CA PHE A 87 10.05 2.97 -6.27
C PHE A 87 10.78 4.31 -6.13
N LEU A 88 11.30 4.61 -4.94
CA LEU A 88 12.05 5.84 -4.65
C LEU A 88 13.57 5.74 -4.92
N LYS A 89 14.11 4.58 -5.32
CA LYS A 89 15.56 4.48 -5.66
C LYS A 89 15.90 4.87 -7.10
N THR A 90 14.92 4.93 -8.00
CA THR A 90 15.16 5.20 -9.43
C THR A 90 14.52 6.49 -9.93
N GLN A 91 13.69 7.16 -9.12
CA GLN A 91 13.41 8.58 -9.34
C GLN A 91 14.49 9.37 -8.63
N ASP A 92 15.25 10.13 -9.41
CA ASP A 92 16.21 11.11 -8.91
C ASP A 92 15.53 12.03 -7.88
N LEU A 93 15.77 11.74 -6.59
CA LEU A 93 15.30 12.51 -5.44
C LEU A 93 16.11 13.80 -5.23
N SER A 94 16.93 14.21 -6.21
CA SER A 94 17.69 15.47 -6.14
C SER A 94 16.83 16.73 -6.04
N GLN A 95 15.50 16.67 -6.26
CA GLN A 95 14.70 17.89 -6.37
C GLN A 95 13.60 18.16 -5.35
N LYS A 96 13.30 17.30 -4.36
CA LYS A 96 12.35 17.68 -3.29
C LYS A 96 12.74 17.15 -1.91
N CYS A 97 13.77 17.80 -1.34
CA CYS A 97 13.95 18.13 0.08
C CYS A 97 13.67 17.04 1.16
N TRP A 98 14.74 16.32 1.51
CA TRP A 98 15.35 16.06 2.83
C TRP A 98 14.65 16.47 4.16
N GLY A 99 14.76 15.58 5.18
CA GLY A 99 14.77 15.85 6.65
C GLY A 99 13.41 15.63 7.34
N VAL A 100 13.24 14.98 8.51
CA VAL A 100 14.04 14.96 9.77
C VAL A 100 13.72 13.70 10.61
N TYR A 101 14.77 13.21 11.29
CA TYR A 101 14.91 12.33 12.48
C TYR A 101 13.68 12.10 13.39
N PHE A 102 13.46 10.85 13.82
CA PHE A 102 13.94 10.25 15.08
C PHE A 102 14.15 8.74 14.90
#